data_AF-A0A3P1UQG1-F1
#
_entry.id   AF-A0A3P1UQG1-F1
#
_cell.length_a   1.000
_cell.length_b   1.000
_cell.length_c   1.000
_cell.angle_alpha   90.00
_cell.angle_beta   90.00
_cell.angle_gamma   90.00
#
_symmetry.space_group_name_H-M   'P 1'
#
loop_
_entity.id
_entity.type
_entity.pdbx_description
1 polymer ?
#
loop_
_entity_poly.entity_id
_entity_poly.type
_entity_poly.pdbx_seq_one_letter_code
_entity_poly.pdbx_strand_id
1 'polypeptide(L)'
;MLEVNDNFLEKKSENENINKKELFEQGMSALNFCRPFEAIKYFSLLKEERNSAISFNIALCYLKIKKYDTVLLYLQKALSEIKRNRSIKVPENDYLELLNFEEENESYKKPMLYLTPFQFPDLAKDQILRLMIDILFILEKKEEMYKVIDSLKNKNYKNIKTKIGRG
;
A
#
# COMPACT_ATOMS: atom_id res chain seq x y z
N MET A 1 36.50 -42.75 -15.81
CA MET A 1 37.15 -41.44 -15.66
C MET A 1 36.09 -40.42 -16.07
N LEU A 2 35.48 -39.79 -15.08
CA LEU A 2 34.37 -38.84 -15.22
C LEU A 2 34.99 -37.44 -15.32
N GLU A 3 34.79 -36.73 -16.41
CA GLU A 3 34.90 -35.28 -16.44
C GLU A 3 33.52 -34.74 -16.78
N VAL A 4 32.72 -34.59 -15.72
CA VAL A 4 31.51 -33.77 -15.78
C VAL A 4 32.00 -32.32 -15.79
N ASN A 5 31.65 -31.58 -16.83
CA ASN A 5 31.92 -30.16 -16.98
C ASN A 5 31.28 -29.38 -15.81
N ASP A 6 32.07 -29.08 -14.78
CA ASP A 6 31.64 -28.29 -13.61
C ASP A 6 31.26 -26.84 -13.96
N ASN A 7 31.56 -26.39 -15.18
CA ASN A 7 31.18 -25.06 -15.69
C ASN A 7 29.68 -24.90 -16.03
N PHE A 8 28.84 -25.94 -15.92
CA PHE A 8 27.39 -25.81 -16.08
C PHE A 8 26.64 -25.58 -14.76
N LEU A 9 27.31 -25.79 -13.62
CA LEU A 9 26.74 -25.56 -12.28
C LEU A 9 27.13 -24.22 -11.68
N GLU A 10 28.18 -23.55 -12.18
CA GLU A 10 28.63 -22.25 -11.68
C GLU A 10 27.90 -21.03 -12.27
N LYS A 11 27.01 -21.21 -13.25
CA LYS A 11 26.17 -20.10 -13.77
C LYS A 11 24.87 -19.87 -12.99
N LYS A 12 24.79 -20.39 -11.76
CA LYS A 12 23.56 -20.39 -10.96
C LYS A 12 23.60 -19.54 -9.68
N SER A 13 24.68 -18.77 -9.44
CA SER A 13 24.84 -18.00 -8.19
C SER A 13 25.23 -16.52 -8.35
N GLU A 14 25.20 -15.95 -9.56
CA GLU A 14 25.46 -14.49 -9.74
C GLU A 14 24.20 -13.61 -9.77
N ASN A 15 23.00 -14.19 -9.68
CA ASN A 15 21.73 -13.44 -9.60
C ASN A 15 21.30 -13.10 -8.16
N GLU A 16 22.23 -13.13 -7.20
CA GLU A 16 21.92 -13.04 -5.78
C GLU A 16 22.08 -11.62 -5.22
N ASN A 17 20.94 -11.12 -4.72
CA ASN A 17 20.67 -9.84 -4.05
C ASN A 17 20.41 -8.61 -4.94
N ILE A 18 19.36 -8.68 -5.78
CA ILE A 18 18.63 -7.45 -6.08
C ILE A 18 18.13 -6.87 -4.75
N ASN A 19 18.61 -5.67 -4.42
CA ASN A 19 18.32 -4.99 -3.18
C ASN A 19 16.81 -4.76 -3.04
N LYS A 20 16.23 -5.21 -1.91
CA LYS A 20 14.78 -5.09 -1.64
C LYS A 20 14.31 -3.64 -1.67
N LYS A 21 15.17 -2.70 -1.23
CA LYS A 21 14.89 -1.27 -1.30
C LYS A 21 14.77 -0.80 -2.75
N GLU A 22 15.71 -1.19 -3.61
CA GLU A 22 15.67 -0.85 -5.04
C GLU A 22 14.44 -1.45 -5.72
N LEU A 23 14.09 -2.70 -5.42
CA LEU A 23 12.85 -3.30 -5.93
C LEU A 23 11.62 -2.48 -5.53
N PHE A 24 11.55 -2.03 -4.28
CA PHE A 24 10.43 -1.21 -3.83
C PHE A 24 10.40 0.14 -4.55
N GLU A 25 11.55 0.81 -4.69
CA GLU A 25 11.68 2.09 -5.38
C GLU A 25 11.35 1.98 -6.88
N GLN A 26 11.73 0.89 -7.54
CA GLN A 26 11.35 0.61 -8.93
C GLN A 26 9.84 0.36 -9.06
N GLY A 27 9.24 -0.39 -8.12
CA GLY A 27 7.79 -0.58 -8.07
C GLY A 27 7.04 0.74 -7.91
N MET A 28 7.52 1.62 -7.02
CA MET A 28 6.97 2.97 -6.81
C MET A 28 7.08 3.82 -8.07
N SER A 29 8.24 3.80 -8.73
CA SER A 29 8.50 4.54 -9.96
C SER A 29 7.59 4.08 -11.09
N ALA A 30 7.50 2.76 -11.32
CA ALA A 30 6.60 2.18 -12.30
C ALA A 30 5.13 2.57 -12.04
N LEU A 31 4.68 2.55 -10.79
CA LEU A 31 3.33 2.97 -10.42
C LEU A 31 3.09 4.46 -10.69
N ASN A 32 4.05 5.34 -10.39
CA ASN A 32 3.99 6.77 -10.68
C ASN A 32 3.92 7.04 -12.19
N PHE A 33 4.69 6.29 -12.99
CA PHE A 33 4.63 6.34 -14.46
C PHE A 33 3.42 5.60 -15.05
N CYS A 34 2.46 5.19 -14.23
CA CYS A 34 1.24 4.48 -14.65
C CYS A 34 1.52 3.18 -15.43
N ARG A 35 2.55 2.42 -15.01
CA ARG A 35 2.92 1.09 -15.51
C ARG A 35 2.53 0.01 -14.48
N PRO A 36 1.23 -0.25 -14.27
CA PRO A 36 0.75 -1.05 -13.13
C PRO A 36 1.23 -2.50 -13.17
N PHE A 37 1.34 -3.14 -14.33
CA PHE A 37 1.78 -4.53 -14.42
C PHE A 37 3.27 -4.70 -14.06
N GLU A 38 4.10 -3.72 -14.40
CA GLU A 38 5.51 -3.72 -14.02
C GLU A 38 5.70 -3.45 -12.53
N ALA A 39 4.95 -2.47 -12.00
CA ALA A 39 4.91 -2.21 -10.57
C ALA A 39 4.51 -3.48 -9.78
N ILE A 40 3.47 -4.20 -10.24
CA ILE A 40 3.05 -5.48 -9.63
C ILE A 40 4.19 -6.49 -9.64
N LYS A 41 4.97 -6.61 -10.72
CA LYS A 41 6.11 -7.54 -10.76
C LYS A 41 7.14 -7.20 -9.68
N TYR A 42 7.55 -5.93 -9.58
CA TYR A 42 8.51 -5.49 -8.55
C TYR A 42 7.99 -5.75 -7.13
N PHE A 43 6.75 -5.33 -6.83
CA PHE A 43 6.18 -5.52 -5.50
C PHE A 43 5.93 -7.00 -5.15
N SER A 44 5.63 -7.85 -6.13
CA SER A 44 5.39 -9.28 -5.91
C SER A 44 6.65 -10.03 -5.47
N LEU A 45 7.84 -9.54 -5.87
CA LEU A 45 9.13 -10.07 -5.40
C LEU A 45 9.38 -9.77 -3.91
N LEU A 46 8.62 -8.83 -3.33
CA LEU A 46 8.74 -8.41 -1.93
C LEU A 46 7.62 -8.96 -1.04
N LYS A 47 6.79 -9.89 -1.54
CA LYS A 47 5.58 -10.38 -0.84
C LYS A 47 5.85 -10.97 0.56
N GLU A 48 7.05 -11.52 0.78
CA GLU A 48 7.42 -12.16 2.05
C GLU A 48 7.82 -11.14 3.15
N GLU A 49 8.07 -9.87 2.79
CA GLU A 49 8.39 -8.82 3.77
C GLU A 49 7.22 -8.54 4.74
N ARG A 50 5.99 -8.88 4.33
CA ARG A 50 4.75 -8.60 5.07
C ARG A 50 4.70 -7.15 5.55
N ASN A 51 5.01 -6.23 4.64
CA ASN A 51 4.92 -4.79 4.84
C ASN A 51 3.64 -4.27 4.18
N SER A 52 2.78 -3.64 4.97
CA SER A 52 1.52 -3.02 4.52
C SER A 52 1.68 -2.12 3.30
N ALA A 53 2.79 -1.38 3.17
CA ALA A 53 3.03 -0.49 2.02
C ALA A 53 3.09 -1.27 0.70
N ILE A 54 3.65 -2.48 0.70
CA ILE A 54 3.75 -3.33 -0.49
C ILE A 54 2.34 -3.75 -0.94
N SER A 55 1.55 -4.31 -0.02
CA SER A 55 0.18 -4.75 -0.33
C SER A 55 -0.71 -3.58 -0.77
N PHE A 56 -0.58 -2.43 -0.11
CA PHE A 56 -1.30 -1.21 -0.49
C PHE A 56 -0.91 -0.71 -1.89
N ASN A 57 0.38 -0.68 -2.22
CA ASN A 57 0.83 -0.24 -3.54
C ASN A 57 0.41 -1.22 -4.65
N ILE A 58 0.34 -2.52 -4.37
CA ILE A 58 -0.28 -3.49 -5.30
C ILE A 58 -1.78 -3.18 -5.47
N ALA A 59 -2.50 -2.83 -4.41
CA ALA A 59 -3.90 -2.41 -4.50
C ALA A 59 -4.07 -1.18 -5.41
N LEU A 60 -3.18 -0.19 -5.32
CA LEU A 60 -3.18 0.96 -6.24
C LEU A 60 -2.91 0.57 -7.70
N CYS A 61 -2.06 -0.44 -7.95
CA CYS A 61 -1.88 -0.97 -9.30
C CYS A 61 -3.19 -1.56 -9.85
N TYR A 62 -3.91 -2.33 -9.04
CA TYR A 62 -5.21 -2.90 -9.43
C TYR A 62 -6.29 -1.83 -9.59
N LEU A 63 -6.23 -0.74 -8.81
CA LEU A 63 -7.11 0.41 -8.96
C LEU A 63 -6.93 1.05 -10.35
N LYS A 64 -5.69 1.23 -10.82
CA LYS A 64 -5.39 1.79 -12.16
C LYS A 64 -6.00 0.97 -13.30
N ILE A 65 -6.13 -0.34 -13.12
CA ILE A 65 -6.74 -1.26 -14.10
C ILE A 65 -8.18 -1.65 -13.74
N LYS A 66 -8.82 -0.93 -12.80
CA LYS A 66 -10.24 -1.07 -12.41
C LYS A 66 -10.67 -2.48 -11.97
N LYS A 67 -9.76 -3.26 -11.38
CA LYS A 67 -10.08 -4.58 -10.79
C LYS A 67 -10.48 -4.43 -9.32
N TYR A 68 -11.65 -3.83 -9.07
CA TYR A 68 -12.06 -3.34 -7.74
C TYR A 68 -12.12 -4.42 -6.65
N ASP A 69 -12.61 -5.62 -6.94
CA ASP A 69 -12.59 -6.72 -5.95
C ASP A 69 -11.17 -7.10 -5.53
N THR A 70 -10.23 -7.11 -6.49
CA THR A 70 -8.82 -7.35 -6.21
C THR A 70 -8.21 -6.21 -5.41
N VAL A 71 -8.65 -4.96 -5.64
CA VAL A 71 -8.25 -3.82 -4.79
C VAL A 71 -8.62 -4.08 -3.33
N LEU A 72 -9.88 -4.46 -3.06
CA LEU A 72 -10.33 -4.75 -1.68
C LEU A 72 -9.52 -5.87 -1.03
N LEU A 73 -9.23 -6.96 -1.75
CA LEU A 73 -8.41 -8.06 -1.24
C LEU A 73 -7.03 -7.58 -0.77
N TYR A 74 -6.35 -6.77 -1.58
CA TYR A 74 -5.03 -6.26 -1.22
C TYR A 74 -5.07 -5.18 -0.14
N LEU A 75 -6.15 -4.39 -0.05
CA LEU A 75 -6.33 -3.44 1.06
C LEU A 75 -6.58 -4.15 2.39
N GLN A 76 -7.38 -5.22 2.40
CA GLN A 76 -7.55 -6.07 3.59
C GLN A 76 -6.22 -6.70 4.01
N LYS A 77 -5.43 -7.19 3.05
CA LYS A 77 -4.08 -7.69 3.30
C LYS A 77 -3.19 -6.61 3.90
N ALA A 78 -3.17 -5.40 3.32
CA ALA A 78 -2.40 -4.27 3.83
C ALA A 78 -2.77 -3.94 5.29
N LEU A 79 -4.07 -3.86 5.63
CA LEU A 79 -4.53 -3.66 7.01
C LEU A 79 -3.99 -4.73 7.98
N SER A 80 -4.00 -6.00 7.57
CA SER A 80 -3.50 -7.11 8.39
C SER A 80 -1.98 -7.08 8.61
N GLU A 81 -1.25 -6.38 7.75
CA GLU A 81 0.22 -6.28 7.76
C GLU A 81 0.74 -5.00 8.43
N ILE A 82 -0.14 -4.16 8.98
CA ILE A 82 0.27 -2.98 9.76
C ILE A 82 0.93 -3.45 11.06
N LYS A 83 2.24 -3.26 11.15
CA LYS A 83 3.01 -3.49 12.38
C LYS A 83 3.15 -2.17 13.13
N ARG A 84 2.46 -2.03 14.26
CA ARG A 84 2.66 -0.88 15.15
C ARG A 84 4.06 -0.93 15.72
N ASN A 85 4.93 -0.01 15.28
CA ASN A 85 6.20 0.20 15.94
C ASN A 85 6.09 1.32 16.98
N ARG A 86 6.02 0.95 18.26
CA ARG A 86 5.87 1.91 19.37
C ARG A 86 7.16 2.68 19.71
N SER A 87 8.30 2.32 19.12
CA SER A 87 9.60 2.92 19.47
C SER A 87 9.97 4.17 18.68
N ILE A 88 9.21 4.50 17.62
CA ILE A 88 9.48 5.69 16.81
C ILE A 88 8.69 6.87 17.39
N LYS A 89 9.40 7.86 17.93
CA LYS A 89 8.82 9.15 18.31
C LYS A 89 8.85 10.09 17.11
N VAL A 90 7.67 10.43 16.60
CA VAL A 90 7.50 11.50 15.62
C VAL A 90 7.42 12.82 16.38
N PRO A 91 8.15 13.88 15.99
CA PRO A 91 7.98 15.22 16.54
C PRO A 91 6.52 15.69 16.40
N GLU A 92 5.89 16.15 17.49
CA GLU A 92 4.44 16.45 17.52
C GLU A 92 4.03 17.59 16.56
N ASN A 93 4.88 18.60 16.38
CA ASN A 93 4.51 19.82 15.64
C ASN A 93 4.25 19.54 14.14
N ASP A 94 5.11 18.77 13.47
CA ASP A 94 4.98 18.50 12.03
C ASP A 94 3.89 17.46 11.72
N TYR A 95 3.56 16.62 12.71
CA TYR A 95 2.56 15.56 12.51
C TYR A 95 1.14 16.12 12.39
N LEU A 96 0.81 17.17 13.14
CA LEU A 96 -0.51 17.81 13.04
C LEU A 96 -0.72 18.45 11.65
N GLU A 97 0.30 19.13 11.11
CA GLU A 97 0.24 19.70 9.76
C GLU A 97 0.07 18.61 8.69
N LEU A 98 0.76 17.48 8.84
CA LEU A 98 0.58 16.31 7.97
C LEU A 98 -0.86 15.78 8.02
N LEU A 99 -1.46 15.66 9.21
CA LEU A 99 -2.85 15.21 9.35
C LEU A 99 -3.84 16.17 8.72
N ASN A 100 -3.67 17.47 8.93
CA ASN A 100 -4.50 18.51 8.30
C ASN A 100 -4.37 18.47 6.77
N PHE A 101 -3.17 18.27 6.25
CA PHE A 101 -2.95 18.07 4.82
C PHE A 101 -3.70 16.83 4.31
N GLU A 102 -3.63 15.71 5.01
CA GLU A 102 -4.31 14.47 4.64
C GLU A 102 -5.84 14.61 4.65
N GLU A 103 -6.42 15.40 5.56
CA GLU A 103 -7.87 15.66 5.64
C GLU A 103 -8.44 16.24 4.34
N GLU A 104 -7.76 17.23 3.79
CA GLU A 104 -8.22 18.02 2.64
C GLU A 104 -7.82 17.42 1.29
N ASN A 105 -6.83 16.51 1.28
CA ASN A 105 -6.24 15.98 0.06
C ASN A 105 -6.59 14.50 -0.19
N GLU A 106 -6.41 14.08 -1.45
CA GLU A 106 -6.56 12.68 -1.86
C GLU A 106 -5.22 11.94 -1.94
N SER A 107 -4.28 12.26 -1.04
CA SER A 107 -2.96 11.64 -0.97
C SER A 107 -3.02 10.13 -0.70
N TYR A 108 -4.08 9.63 -0.06
CA TYR A 108 -4.36 8.19 0.05
C TYR A 108 -4.55 7.45 -1.29
N LYS A 109 -4.63 8.17 -2.43
CA LYS A 109 -4.59 7.58 -3.78
C LYS A 109 -3.18 7.56 -4.39
N LYS A 110 -2.17 7.97 -3.63
CA LYS A 110 -0.75 7.99 -4.01
C LYS A 110 -0.01 6.80 -3.38
N PRO A 111 1.11 6.36 -3.96
CA PRO A 111 1.88 5.25 -3.41
C PRO A 111 2.34 5.52 -1.98
N MET A 112 2.15 4.54 -1.10
CA MET A 112 2.61 4.59 0.29
C MET A 112 4.11 4.29 0.35
N LEU A 113 4.85 5.09 1.11
CA LEU A 113 6.29 4.88 1.30
C LEU A 113 6.54 3.64 2.19
N TYR A 114 7.68 2.99 1.97
CA TYR A 114 8.04 1.76 2.68
C TYR A 114 7.98 1.90 4.21
N LEU A 115 8.40 3.06 4.72
CA LEU A 115 8.49 3.34 6.15
C LEU A 115 7.19 3.87 6.77
N THR A 116 6.21 4.31 5.97
CA THR A 116 4.97 4.91 6.47
C THR A 116 4.23 4.01 7.47
N PRO A 117 4.03 2.69 7.23
CA PRO A 117 3.35 1.83 8.20
C PRO A 117 4.08 1.67 9.53
N PHE A 118 5.38 1.91 9.57
CA PHE A 118 6.19 1.79 10.79
C PHE A 118 6.27 3.11 11.56
N GLN A 119 6.49 4.22 10.84
CA GLN A 119 6.63 5.55 11.43
C GLN A 119 5.29 6.18 11.78
N PHE A 120 4.27 5.96 10.95
CA PHE A 120 2.94 6.56 11.05
C PHE A 120 1.85 5.48 10.88
N PRO A 121 1.78 4.46 11.76
CA PRO A 121 0.87 3.32 11.59
C PRO A 121 -0.62 3.73 11.54
N ASP A 122 -1.02 4.74 12.30
CA ASP A 122 -2.39 5.24 12.29
C ASP A 122 -2.69 5.98 10.97
N LEU A 123 -1.76 6.78 10.44
CA LEU A 123 -1.89 7.39 9.11
C LEU A 123 -1.98 6.32 8.00
N ALA A 124 -1.10 5.32 8.03
CA ALA A 124 -1.13 4.23 7.06
C ALA A 124 -2.49 3.50 7.08
N LYS A 125 -3.02 3.24 8.28
CA LYS A 125 -4.35 2.66 8.47
C LYS A 125 -5.42 3.55 7.85
N ASP A 126 -5.42 4.84 8.14
CA ASP A 126 -6.42 5.77 7.61
C ASP A 126 -6.34 5.87 6.09
N GLN A 127 -5.15 5.90 5.48
CA GLN A 127 -4.99 5.87 4.02
C GLN A 127 -5.61 4.60 3.39
N ILE A 128 -5.40 3.44 4.01
CA ILE A 128 -5.99 2.17 3.53
C ILE A 128 -7.51 2.21 3.65
N LEU A 129 -8.05 2.59 4.82
CA LEU A 129 -9.49 2.63 5.06
C LEU A 129 -10.19 3.64 4.13
N ARG A 130 -9.58 4.81 3.91
CA ARG A 130 -10.11 5.83 2.98
C ARG A 130 -10.21 5.28 1.56
N LEU A 131 -9.21 4.52 1.10
CA LEU A 131 -9.29 3.89 -0.22
C LEU A 131 -10.33 2.77 -0.27
N MET A 132 -10.44 1.95 0.80
CA MET A 132 -11.48 0.92 0.89
C MET A 132 -12.88 1.54 0.76
N ILE A 133 -13.12 2.68 1.40
CA ILE A 133 -14.40 3.39 1.36
C ILE A 133 -14.72 3.87 -0.07
N ASP A 134 -13.74 4.40 -0.80
CA ASP A 134 -13.89 4.75 -2.22
C ASP A 134 -14.28 3.53 -3.05
N ILE A 135 -13.65 2.38 -2.84
CA ILE A 135 -13.94 1.16 -3.59
C ILE A 135 -15.30 0.56 -3.22
N LEU A 136 -15.65 0.52 -1.93
CA LEU A 136 -16.95 0.01 -1.48
C LEU A 136 -18.09 0.88 -1.98
N PHE A 137 -17.88 2.20 -2.09
CA PHE A 137 -18.82 3.11 -2.72
C PHE A 137 -19.00 2.79 -4.21
N ILE A 138 -17.92 2.59 -4.96
CA ILE A 138 -17.96 2.21 -6.39
C ILE A 138 -18.69 0.87 -6.60
N LEU A 139 -18.52 -0.08 -5.67
CA LEU A 139 -19.16 -1.39 -5.72
C LEU A 139 -20.58 -1.40 -5.11
N GLU A 140 -21.10 -0.24 -4.69
CA GLU A 140 -22.41 -0.08 -4.05
C GLU A 140 -22.61 -0.93 -2.77
N LYS A 141 -21.52 -1.32 -2.11
CA LYS A 141 -21.52 -2.11 -0.86
C LYS A 141 -21.71 -1.20 0.37
N LYS A 142 -22.89 -0.59 0.48
CA LYS A 142 -23.19 0.44 1.51
C LYS A 142 -22.92 -0.04 2.94
N GLU A 143 -23.41 -1.20 3.34
CA GLU A 143 -23.26 -1.70 4.71
C GLU A 143 -21.78 -1.92 5.10
N GLU A 144 -21.00 -2.53 4.21
CA GLU A 144 -19.57 -2.71 4.39
C GLU A 144 -18.86 -1.36 4.46
N MET A 145 -19.23 -0.41 3.58
CA MET A 145 -18.68 0.94 3.58
C MET A 145 -18.87 1.64 4.93
N TYR A 146 -20.07 1.60 5.50
CA TYR A 146 -20.34 2.23 6.81
C TYR A 146 -19.56 1.57 7.94
N LYS A 147 -19.42 0.24 7.94
CA LYS A 147 -18.56 -0.47 8.91
C LYS A 147 -17.11 0.03 8.84
N VAL A 148 -16.58 0.27 7.64
CA VAL A 148 -15.23 0.81 7.45
C VAL A 148 -15.16 2.28 7.92
N ILE A 149 -16.16 3.11 7.60
CA ILE A 149 -16.27 4.51 8.09
C ILE A 149 -16.25 4.56 9.62
N ASP A 150 -16.96 3.67 10.29
CA ASP A 150 -17.03 3.65 11.75
C ASP A 150 -15.73 3.20 12.42
N SER A 151 -14.86 2.51 11.67
CA SER A 151 -13.52 2.13 12.15
C SER A 151 -12.46 3.24 12.04
N LEU A 152 -12.75 4.32 11.30
CA LEU A 152 -11.89 5.50 11.20
C LEU A 152 -11.97 6.30 12.52
N LYS A 153 -10.80 6.66 13.06
CA LYS A 153 -10.74 7.60 14.18
C LYS A 153 -11.12 9.01 13.74
N ASN A 154 -10.64 9.41 12.56
CA ASN A 154 -10.89 10.72 11.97
C ASN A 154 -11.94 10.62 10.85
N LYS A 155 -13.10 11.24 11.04
CA LYS A 155 -14.18 11.29 10.04
C LYS A 155 -14.19 12.59 9.23
N ASN A 156 -13.23 13.48 9.45
CA ASN A 156 -13.17 14.79 8.80
C ASN A 156 -12.58 14.77 7.38
N TYR A 157 -12.01 13.64 6.96
CA TYR A 157 -11.49 13.48 5.61
C TYR A 157 -12.52 13.84 4.53
N LYS A 158 -12.10 14.63 3.55
CA LYS A 158 -12.92 15.11 2.43
C LYS A 158 -13.67 13.99 1.70
N ASN A 159 -13.02 12.84 1.47
CA ASN A 159 -13.62 11.71 0.76
C ASN A 159 -14.70 10.98 1.58
N ILE A 160 -14.72 11.18 2.90
CA ILE A 160 -15.70 10.61 3.83
C ILE A 160 -16.91 11.54 3.94
N LYS A 161 -16.67 12.83 4.21
CA LYS A 161 -17.72 13.87 4.25
C LYS A 161 -18.60 13.84 2.99
N THR A 162 -17.98 13.72 1.82
CA THR A 162 -18.67 13.67 0.53
C THR A 162 -19.54 12.43 0.31
N LYS A 163 -19.24 11.30 0.97
CA LYS A 163 -20.01 10.05 0.81
C LYS A 163 -21.12 9.90 1.85
N ILE A 164 -20.89 10.35 3.09
CA ILE A 164 -21.91 10.33 4.13
C ILE A 164 -23.09 11.24 3.73
N GLY A 165 -22.83 12.38 3.09
CA GLY A 165 -23.89 13.30 2.63
C GLY A 165 -24.66 12.85 1.38
N ARG A 166 -24.28 11.74 0.74
CA ARG A 166 -24.95 11.18 -0.46
C ARG A 166 -25.60 9.82 -0.19
N GLY A 167 -25.66 9.41 1.08
CA GLY A 167 -26.13 8.11 1.56
C GLY A 167 -27.64 7.92 1.46
#